data_AF-A0A9Q1CTY9-F1
#
_entry.id   AF-A0A9Q1CTY9-F1
#
_cell.length_a   1.000
_cell.length_b   1.000
_cell.length_c   1.000
_cell.angle_alpha   90.00
_cell.angle_beta   90.00
_cell.angle_gamma   90.00
#
_symmetry.space_group_name_H-M   'P 1'
#
loop_
_entity.id
_entity.type
_entity.pdbx_description
1 polymer ?
#
loop_
_entity_poly.entity_id
_entity_poly.type
_entity_poly.pdbx_seq_one_letter_code
_entity_poly.pdbx_strand_id
1 'polypeptide(L)' 'MLTAPRIRTKIGKKSFSWAAPYLWNNLPTLIRNITSLEVFKRTIKTHLFLHYLCN' A
#
# COMPACT_ATOMS: atom_id res chain seq x y z
N MET A 1 5.44 8.81 7.36
CA MET A 1 5.33 8.24 6.00
C MET A 1 6.60 7.47 5.70
N LEU A 2 6.55 6.42 4.88
CA LEU A 2 7.73 5.64 4.52
C LEU A 2 8.47 6.30 3.36
N THR A 3 9.80 6.31 3.39
CA THR A 3 10.61 6.88 2.30
C THR A 3 10.70 5.90 1.13
N ALA A 4 10.25 6.31 -0.05
CA ALA A 4 10.44 5.54 -1.28
C ALA A 4 11.70 6.01 -2.02
N PRO A 5 12.57 5.11 -2.50
CA PRO A 5 13.75 5.49 -3.28
C PRO A 5 13.34 6.14 -4.60
N ARG A 6 14.19 7.02 -5.14
CA ARG A 6 13.96 7.61 -6.45
C ARG A 6 14.32 6.60 -7.53
N ILE A 7 13.30 6.09 -8.24
CA ILE A 7 13.48 5.12 -9.31
C ILE A 7 13.10 5.73 -10.67
N ARG A 8 14.00 5.62 -11.65
CA ARG A 8 13.81 6.17 -12.99
C ARG A 8 13.17 5.19 -13.98
N THR A 9 13.32 3.88 -13.77
CA THR A 9 12.86 2.86 -14.71
C THR A 9 11.52 2.25 -14.29
N LYS A 10 10.68 1.85 -15.26
CA LYS A 10 9.42 1.13 -14.99
C LYS A 10 9.67 -0.19 -14.28
N ILE A 11 10.72 -0.92 -14.65
CA ILE A 11 11.10 -2.19 -14.00
C ILE A 11 11.51 -1.96 -12.56
N GLY A 12 12.30 -0.92 -12.27
CA GLY A 12 12.70 -0.61 -10.90
C GLY A 12 11.51 -0.28 -10.00
N LYS A 13 10.44 0.34 -10.52
CA LYS A 13 9.21 0.60 -9.73
C LYS A 13 8.49 -0.68 -9.31
N LYS A 14 8.76 -1.81 -9.96
CA LYS A 14 8.24 -3.13 -9.55
C LYS A 14 9.05 -3.74 -8.39
N SER A 15 10.21 -3.17 -8.03
CA SER A 15 10.98 -3.63 -6.88
C SER A 15 10.22 -3.42 -5.57
N PHE A 16 10.40 -4.33 -4.62
CA PHE A 16 9.76 -4.23 -3.31
C PHE A 16 10.16 -2.94 -2.57
N SER A 17 11.42 -2.53 -2.67
CA SER A 17 11.95 -1.32 -2.03
C SER A 17 11.26 -0.03 -2.50
N TRP A 18 10.70 -0.02 -3.72
CA TRP A 18 9.87 1.07 -4.21
C TRP A 18 8.38 0.84 -3.94
N ALA A 19 7.88 -0.35 -4.29
CA ALA A 19 6.45 -0.66 -4.26
C ALA A 19 5.88 -0.67 -2.83
N ALA A 20 6.62 -1.19 -1.84
CA ALA A 20 6.14 -1.25 -0.46
C ALA A 20 5.87 0.15 0.14
N PRO A 21 6.83 1.10 0.18
CA PRO A 21 6.57 2.43 0.71
C PRO A 21 5.56 3.20 -0.14
N TYR A 22 5.55 3.01 -1.46
CA TYR A 22 4.55 3.60 -2.35
C TYR A 22 3.13 3.16 -1.98
N LEU A 23 2.88 1.84 -1.94
CA LEU A 23 1.56 1.30 -1.61
C LEU A 23 1.13 1.71 -0.21
N TRP A 24 2.02 1.57 0.78
CA TRP A 24 1.74 1.97 2.16
C TRP A 24 1.33 3.44 2.27
N ASN A 25 2.04 4.34 1.60
CA ASN A 25 1.75 5.78 1.68
C ASN A 25 0.45 6.18 0.98
N ASN A 26 0.00 5.41 -0.02
CA ASN A 26 -1.27 5.63 -0.71
C ASN A 26 -2.48 5.05 0.04
N LEU A 27 -2.27 4.31 1.14
CA LEU A 27 -3.37 3.84 1.96
C LEU A 27 -4.05 4.99 2.73
N PRO A 28 -5.38 4.93 2.90
CA PRO A 28 -6.10 5.84 3.80
C PRO A 28 -5.49 5.84 5.20
N THR A 29 -5.41 7.01 5.83
CA THR A 29 -4.86 7.17 7.19
C THR A 29 -5.58 6.30 8.21
N LEU A 30 -6.89 6.07 8.05
CA LEU A 30 -7.66 5.15 8.88
C LEU A 30 -7.08 3.73 8.87
N ILE A 31 -6.69 3.21 7.70
CA ILE A 31 -6.14 1.85 7.55
C ILE A 31 -4.72 1.78 8.13
N ARG A 32 -3.91 2.82 7.91
CA ARG A 32 -2.53 2.88 8.41
C ARG A 32 -2.44 2.97 9.94
N ASN A 33 -3.46 3.52 10.59
CA ASN A 33 -3.51 3.69 12.05
C ASN A 33 -4.08 2.47 12.79
N ILE A 34 -4.50 1.41 12.09
CA ILE A 34 -5.00 0.20 12.73
C ILE A 34 -3.85 -0.51 13.45
N THR A 35 -4.00 -0.72 14.76
CA THR A 35 -3.00 -1.39 15.61
C THR A 35 -3.19 -2.89 15.69
N SER A 36 -4.42 -3.39 15.51
CA SER A 36 -4.71 -4.82 15.46
C SER A 36 -4.39 -5.40 14.07
N LEU A 37 -3.48 -6.37 14.03
CA LEU A 37 -3.06 -7.01 12.79
C LEU A 37 -4.22 -7.69 12.06
N GLU A 38 -5.14 -8.32 12.79
CA GLU A 38 -6.29 -9.01 12.20
C GLU A 38 -7.26 -8.03 11.54
N VAL A 39 -7.56 -6.93 12.23
CA VAL A 39 -8.39 -5.85 11.69
C VAL A 39 -7.71 -5.21 10.48
N PHE A 40 -6.41 -4.97 10.56
CA PHE A 40 -5.64 -4.41 9.45
C PHE A 40 -5.73 -5.29 8.20
N LYS A 41 -5.47 -6.60 8.33
CA LYS A 41 -5.55 -7.58 7.23
C LYS A 41 -6.94 -7.62 6.60
N ARG A 42 -8.01 -7.62 7.41
CA ARG A 42 -9.39 -7.61 6.92
C ARG A 42 -9.69 -6.33 6.13
N THR A 43 -9.41 -5.17 6.74
CA THR A 43 -9.76 -3.87 6.16
C THR A 43 -8.97 -3.57 4.89
N ILE A 44 -7.66 -3.88 4.87
CA ILE A 44 -6.84 -3.63 3.67
C ILE A 44 -7.28 -4.50 2.50
N LYS A 45 -7.65 -5.77 2.74
CA LYS A 45 -8.17 -6.67 1.70
C LYS A 45 -9.45 -6.10 1.09
N THR A 46 -10.40 -5.67 1.93
CA THR A 46 -11.65 -5.04 1.45
C THR A 46 -11.38 -3.77 0.67
N HIS A 47 -10.51 -2.89 1.17
CA HIS A 47 -10.17 -1.64 0.50
C HIS A 47 -9.55 -1.87 -0.88
N LEU A 48 -8.56 -2.76 -0.98
CA LEU A 48 -7.90 -3.07 -2.26
C LEU A 48 -8.85 -3.74 -3.26
N PHE A 49 -9.73 -4.62 -2.80
CA PHE A 49 -10.73 -5.25 -3.67
C PHE A 49 -11.67 -4.21 -4.28
N LEU A 50 -12.23 -3.32 -3.45
CA LEU A 50 -13.11 -2.25 -3.93
C LEU A 50 -12.38 -1.27 -4.86
N HIS A 51 -11.11 -0.95 -4.57
CA HIS A 51 -10.37 0.05 -5.33
C HIS A 51 -9.87 -0.43 -6.70
N TYR A 52 -9.49 -1.71 -6.83
CA TYR A 52 -8.84 -2.23 -8.03
C TYR A 52 -9.62 -3.31 -8.80
N LEU A 53 -10.61 -3.97 -8.18
CA LEU A 53 -11.28 -5.14 -8.78
C LEU A 53 -12.77 -4.92 -9.06
N CYS A 54 -13.40 -3.94 -8.42
CA CYS A 54 -14.81 -3.58 -8.67
C CYS A 54 -14.98 -2.32 -9.53
N ASN A 55 -13.91 -1.84 -10.16
CA ASN A 55 -13.87 -0.70 -11.08
C ASN A 55 -13.32 -1.19 -12.42
#